data_AF-A0A1B6I7K1-F1
#
_entry.id   AF-A0A1B6I7K1-F1
#
_cell.length_a   1.000
_cell.length_b   1.000
_cell.length_c   1.000
_cell.angle_alpha   90.00
_cell.angle_beta   90.00
_cell.angle_gamma   90.00
#
_symmetry.space_group_name_H-M   'P 1'
#
loop_
_entity.id
_entity.type
_entity.pdbx_description
1 polymer ?
#
loop_
_entity_poly.entity_id
_entity_poly.type
_entity_poly.pdbx_seq_one_letter_code
_entity_poly.pdbx_strand_id
1 'polypeptide(L)'
;VELDKTPNVKHSYNKQQQLEMNQECIEISTKQGKLRGLVKKSSGIHNKTYYSFQGIPYGKSPIGDLRFKPPEPFGKWEGTRDAFKEGNCSIQYHILFNYPVGDEDCLFLNVYTT
;
A
#
# COMPACT_ATOMS: atom_id res chain seq x y z
N VAL A 1 38.47 29.12 2.87
CA VAL A 1 37.80 28.37 3.96
C VAL A 1 36.53 29.14 4.22
N GLU A 2 35.34 28.74 3.79
CA GLU A 2 34.70 27.43 3.84
C GLU A 2 33.66 27.34 2.69
N LEU A 3 33.54 26.17 2.05
CA LEU A 3 32.61 25.89 0.96
C LEU A 3 31.27 25.47 1.58
N ASP A 4 30.21 26.28 1.40
CA ASP A 4 28.86 25.86 1.74
C ASP A 4 28.36 24.85 0.70
N LYS A 5 28.35 23.57 1.08
CA LYS A 5 27.83 22.44 0.30
C LYS A 5 26.38 22.20 0.71
N THR A 6 25.43 22.86 0.05
CA THR A 6 24.03 22.39 0.09
C THR A 6 23.90 21.07 -0.68
N PRO A 7 23.49 19.95 -0.07
CA PRO A 7 23.28 18.69 -0.78
C PRO A 7 22.04 18.78 -1.68
N ASN A 8 22.17 18.19 -2.85
CA ASN A 8 21.24 18.22 -3.97
C ASN A 8 19.96 17.39 -3.68
N VAL A 9 18.98 17.97 -2.96
CA VAL A 9 17.70 17.30 -2.60
C VAL A 9 16.72 17.18 -3.77
N LYS A 10 16.96 17.87 -4.91
CA LYS A 10 16.01 17.94 -6.03
C LYS A 10 16.05 16.74 -7.00
N HIS A 11 16.99 15.81 -6.84
CA HIS A 11 17.14 14.67 -7.76
C HIS A 11 16.39 13.39 -7.33
N SER A 12 16.06 13.23 -6.05
CA SER A 12 15.39 12.01 -5.55
C SER A 12 13.90 11.97 -5.83
N TYR A 13 13.23 13.14 -5.81
CA TYR A 13 11.78 13.28 -6.01
C TYR A 13 11.33 12.83 -7.41
N ASN A 14 12.10 13.18 -8.46
CA ASN A 14 11.77 12.83 -9.84
C ASN A 14 12.00 11.35 -10.17
N LYS A 15 12.93 10.69 -9.48
CA LYS A 15 13.24 9.27 -9.73
C LYS A 15 12.16 8.34 -9.19
N GLN A 16 11.58 8.65 -8.02
CA GLN A 16 10.47 7.88 -7.44
C GLN A 16 9.18 8.03 -8.27
N GLN A 17 8.84 9.25 -8.72
CA GLN A 17 7.68 9.47 -9.58
C GLN A 17 7.84 8.83 -10.97
N GLN A 18 9.04 8.87 -11.58
CA GLN A 18 9.30 8.16 -12.85
C GLN A 18 9.27 6.64 -12.71
N LEU A 19 9.69 6.10 -11.55
CA LEU A 19 9.61 4.65 -11.27
C LEU A 19 8.15 4.20 -11.13
N GLU A 20 7.26 5.00 -10.54
CA GLU A 20 5.83 4.73 -10.44
C GLU A 20 5.12 4.81 -11.82
N MET A 21 5.54 5.73 -12.70
CA MET A 21 4.97 5.88 -14.05
C MET A 21 5.33 4.74 -15.03
N ASN A 22 6.34 3.93 -14.74
CA ASN A 22 6.80 2.83 -15.62
C ASN A 22 6.38 1.43 -15.14
N GLN A 23 5.50 1.33 -14.14
CA GLN A 23 5.04 0.03 -13.67
C GLN A 23 3.87 -0.44 -14.51
N GLU A 24 4.01 -1.63 -15.10
CA GLU A 24 2.91 -2.30 -15.80
C GLU A 24 1.78 -2.57 -14.79
N CYS A 25 0.57 -2.12 -15.12
CA CYS A 25 -0.59 -2.23 -14.24
C CYS A 25 -1.72 -3.00 -14.92
N ILE A 26 -2.56 -3.63 -14.10
CA ILE A 26 -3.69 -4.46 -14.53
C ILE A 26 -4.95 -4.07 -13.76
N GLU A 27 -6.09 -3.99 -14.45
CA GLU A 27 -7.41 -3.77 -13.83
C GLU A 27 -8.19 -5.09 -13.74
N ILE A 28 -8.80 -5.35 -12.58
CA ILE A 28 -9.70 -6.48 -12.35
C ILE A 28 -11.01 -6.01 -11.74
N SER A 29 -12.08 -6.80 -11.91
CA SER A 29 -13.37 -6.56 -11.27
C SER A 29 -13.58 -7.48 -10.08
N THR A 30 -14.01 -6.94 -8.95
CA THR A 30 -14.40 -7.68 -7.74
C THR A 30 -15.89 -7.45 -7.42
N LYS A 31 -16.42 -8.13 -6.40
CA LYS A 31 -17.80 -7.90 -5.93
C LYS A 31 -18.01 -6.48 -5.37
N GLN A 32 -16.94 -5.85 -4.89
CA GLN A 32 -16.96 -4.55 -4.23
C GLN A 32 -16.68 -3.39 -5.20
N GLY A 33 -15.98 -3.66 -6.30
CA GLY A 33 -15.63 -2.65 -7.31
C GLY A 33 -14.40 -3.06 -8.11
N LYS A 34 -13.94 -2.16 -8.98
CA LYS A 34 -12.73 -2.37 -9.78
C LYS A 34 -11.48 -2.07 -8.98
N LEU A 35 -10.44 -2.87 -9.20
CA LEU A 35 -9.12 -2.73 -8.61
C LEU A 35 -8.06 -2.62 -9.69
N ARG A 36 -7.11 -1.71 -9.53
CA ARG A 36 -5.92 -1.62 -10.38
C ARG A 36 -4.68 -1.99 -9.57
N GLY A 37 -4.02 -3.07 -9.96
CA GLY A 37 -2.82 -3.61 -9.33
C GLY A 37 -1.58 -3.47 -10.22
N LEU A 38 -0.46 -3.98 -9.75
CA LEU A 38 0.84 -3.95 -10.44
C LEU A 38 1.25 -5.35 -10.91
N VAL A 39 1.87 -5.41 -12.09
CA VAL A 39 2.63 -6.57 -12.56
C VAL A 39 4.07 -6.40 -12.07
N LYS A 40 4.52 -7.31 -11.20
CA LYS A 40 5.84 -7.27 -10.56
C LYS A 40 6.63 -8.51 -10.91
N LYS A 41 7.96 -8.44 -10.75
CA LYS A 41 8.85 -9.61 -10.82
C LYS A 41 9.42 -9.91 -9.45
N SER A 42 9.50 -11.19 -9.10
CA SER A 42 10.08 -11.61 -7.81
C SER A 42 11.58 -11.38 -7.81
N SER A 43 12.13 -10.88 -6.69
CA SER A 43 13.57 -10.61 -6.53
C SER A 43 14.42 -11.88 -6.35
N GLY A 44 13.88 -13.06 -6.64
CA GLY A 44 14.57 -14.35 -6.51
C GLY A 44 15.16 -14.86 -7.83
N ILE A 45 15.85 -16.00 -7.75
CA ILE A 45 16.60 -16.63 -8.87
C ILE A 45 15.75 -16.78 -10.14
N HIS A 46 14.45 -17.03 -10.01
CA HIS A 46 13.57 -17.32 -11.13
C HIS A 46 12.88 -16.10 -11.75
N ASN A 47 13.06 -14.89 -11.20
CA ASN A 47 12.49 -13.62 -11.72
C ASN A 47 11.03 -13.74 -12.19
N LYS A 48 10.20 -14.46 -11.42
CA LYS A 48 8.84 -14.82 -11.82
C LYS A 48 7.96 -13.59 -11.80
N THR A 49 7.20 -13.39 -12.87
CA THR A 49 6.13 -12.39 -12.93
C THR A 49 4.99 -12.81 -12.00
N TYR A 50 4.45 -11.85 -11.27
CA TYR A 50 3.26 -12.01 -10.43
C TYR A 50 2.45 -10.71 -10.41
N TYR A 51 1.15 -10.83 -10.18
CA TYR A 51 0.24 -9.72 -9.98
C TYR A 51 0.17 -9.37 -8.48
N SER A 52 0.19 -8.08 -8.19
CA SER A 52 0.22 -7.53 -6.84
C SER A 52 -0.93 -6.54 -6.68
N PHE A 53 -1.82 -6.82 -5.73
CA PHE A 53 -2.88 -5.90 -5.31
C PHE A 53 -2.73 -5.67 -3.81
N GLN A 54 -2.35 -4.47 -3.41
CA GLN A 54 -2.03 -4.11 -2.02
C GLN A 54 -3.02 -3.06 -1.49
N GLY A 55 -3.22 -3.04 -0.17
CA GLY A 55 -4.05 -2.01 0.48
C GLY A 55 -5.54 -2.12 0.16
N ILE A 56 -6.04 -3.34 -0.10
CA ILE A 56 -7.46 -3.57 -0.39
C ILE A 56 -8.24 -3.54 0.91
N PRO A 57 -9.21 -2.63 1.10
CA PRO A 57 -10.01 -2.58 2.32
C PRO A 57 -10.95 -3.79 2.37
N TYR A 58 -10.96 -4.48 3.51
CA TYR A 58 -11.90 -5.59 3.73
C TYR A 58 -12.95 -5.29 4.81
N GLY A 59 -12.76 -4.24 5.61
CA GLY A 59 -13.71 -3.77 6.61
C GLY A 59 -13.64 -2.25 6.78
N LYS A 60 -14.67 -1.65 7.37
CA LYS A 60 -14.64 -0.24 7.80
C LYS A 60 -13.64 -0.08 8.94
N SER A 61 -12.93 1.04 8.95
CA SER A 61 -11.99 1.39 10.00
C SER A 61 -12.68 1.35 11.38
N PRO A 62 -12.13 0.60 12.37
CA PRO A 62 -12.71 0.46 13.71
C PRO A 62 -12.47 1.69 14.59
N ILE A 63 -12.75 2.88 14.08
CA ILE A 63 -12.56 4.17 14.74
C ILE A 63 -13.89 4.69 15.34
N GLY A 64 -13.79 5.53 16.37
CA GLY A 64 -14.96 6.13 17.02
C GLY A 64 -15.92 5.06 17.57
N ASP A 65 -17.19 5.12 17.17
CA ASP A 65 -18.23 4.19 17.64
C ASP A 65 -18.03 2.75 17.17
N LEU A 66 -17.16 2.49 16.17
CA LEU A 66 -16.83 1.14 15.70
C LEU A 66 -15.71 0.48 16.52
N ARG A 67 -15.06 1.23 17.41
CA ARG A 67 -13.97 0.71 18.22
C ARG A 67 -14.45 -0.42 19.12
N PHE A 68 -13.67 -1.51 19.16
CA PHE A 68 -13.95 -2.73 19.93
C PHE A 68 -15.25 -3.46 19.54
N LYS A 69 -15.82 -3.17 18.37
CA LYS A 69 -16.94 -3.91 17.80
C LYS A 69 -16.46 -4.89 16.72
N PRO A 70 -17.27 -5.90 16.36
CA PRO A 70 -17.01 -6.71 15.18
C PRO A 70 -16.84 -5.83 13.93
N PRO A 71 -15.91 -6.16 13.02
CA PRO A 71 -15.67 -5.36 11.83
C PRO A 71 -16.90 -5.34 10.92
N GLU A 72 -17.29 -4.14 10.48
CA GLU A 72 -18.33 -3.99 9.48
C GLU A 72 -17.75 -4.07 8.06
N PRO A 73 -18.51 -4.58 7.06
CA PRO A 73 -18.07 -4.56 5.66
C PRO A 73 -17.76 -3.15 5.18
N PHE A 74 -16.63 -2.95 4.48
CA PHE A 74 -16.25 -1.64 3.91
C PHE A 74 -17.33 -1.09 2.96
N GLY A 75 -17.98 -1.97 2.21
CA GLY A 75 -18.97 -1.63 1.19
C GLY A 75 -18.42 -1.68 -0.22
N LYS A 76 -19.25 -1.25 -1.19
CA LYS A 76 -18.84 -1.07 -2.59
C LYS A 76 -18.22 0.30 -2.78
N TRP A 77 -17.37 0.46 -3.79
CA TRP A 77 -16.87 1.76 -4.24
C TRP A 77 -17.16 1.97 -5.73
N GLU A 78 -17.26 3.24 -6.10
CA GLU A 78 -17.40 3.66 -7.49
C GLU A 78 -16.04 3.83 -8.16
N GLY A 79 -16.00 3.60 -9.47
CA GLY A 79 -14.77 3.70 -10.26
C GLY A 79 -13.74 2.61 -9.95
N THR A 80 -12.48 2.90 -10.24
CA THR A 80 -11.34 1.99 -10.05
C THR A 80 -10.49 2.46 -8.88
N ARG A 81 -10.23 1.57 -7.92
CA ARG A 81 -9.35 1.84 -6.78
C ARG A 81 -7.95 1.33 -7.06
N ASP A 82 -6.95 2.16 -6.79
CA ASP A 82 -5.55 1.80 -6.91
C ASP A 82 -5.10 0.94 -5.72
N ALA A 83 -4.48 -0.19 -6.03
CA ALA A 83 -4.01 -1.20 -5.10
C ALA A 83 -2.48 -1.39 -5.23
N PHE A 84 -1.74 -0.28 -5.24
CA PHE A 84 -0.30 -0.25 -5.54
C PHE A 84 0.59 -0.32 -4.31
N LYS A 85 0.06 0.04 -3.14
CA LYS A 85 0.79 0.19 -1.88
C LYS A 85 0.01 -0.47 -0.74
N GLU A 86 0.73 -0.95 0.25
CA GLU A 86 0.13 -1.55 1.44
C GLU A 86 -0.65 -0.50 2.23
N GLY A 87 -1.71 -0.95 2.91
CA GLY A 87 -2.41 -0.10 3.88
C GLY A 87 -1.62 0.03 5.19
N ASN A 88 -2.16 0.80 6.14
CA ASN A 88 -1.51 0.97 7.43
C ASN A 88 -1.46 -0.36 8.20
N CYS A 89 -0.41 -0.55 9.00
CA CYS A 89 -0.40 -1.62 10.00
C CYS A 89 -1.27 -1.24 11.21
N SER A 90 -1.79 -2.24 11.91
CA SER A 90 -2.50 -2.04 13.16
C SER A 90 -1.60 -1.46 14.23
N ILE A 91 -2.19 -0.66 15.14
CA ILE A 91 -1.49 -0.12 16.31
C ILE A 91 -0.79 -1.24 17.08
N GLN A 92 0.53 -1.12 17.18
CA GLN A 92 1.40 -2.07 17.88
C GLN A 92 2.71 -1.40 18.30
N TYR A 93 3.48 -2.05 19.16
CA TYR A 93 4.84 -1.62 19.46
C TYR A 93 5.81 -2.14 18.41
N HIS A 94 6.69 -1.27 17.92
CA HIS A 94 7.75 -1.67 17.00
C HIS A 94 8.72 -2.63 17.70
N ILE A 95 8.83 -3.87 17.23
CA ILE A 95 9.51 -4.97 17.93
C ILE A 95 10.96 -4.67 18.34
N LEU A 96 11.73 -3.95 17.50
CA LEU A 96 13.14 -3.65 17.76
C LEU A 96 13.37 -2.38 18.61
N PHE A 97 12.47 -1.41 18.55
CA PHE A 97 12.71 -0.06 19.08
C PHE A 97 11.74 0.34 20.19
N ASN A 98 10.73 -0.50 20.46
CA ASN A 98 9.78 -0.39 21.56
C ASN A 98 9.04 0.97 21.65
N TYR A 99 8.71 1.58 20.50
CA TYR A 99 7.83 2.74 20.41
C TYR A 99 6.55 2.39 19.62
N PRO A 100 5.41 3.06 19.89
CA PRO A 100 4.15 2.77 19.23
C PRO A 100 4.19 3.18 17.74
N VAL A 101 3.66 2.33 16.88
CA VAL A 101 3.50 2.52 15.42
C VAL A 101 2.11 2.04 14.97
N GLY A 102 1.70 2.43 13.77
CA GLY A 102 0.45 1.98 13.14
C GLY A 102 -0.70 2.97 13.27
N ASP A 103 -1.87 2.56 12.76
CA ASP A 103 -3.10 3.35 12.72
C ASP A 103 -4.31 2.45 13.08
N GLU A 104 -5.43 3.03 13.51
CA GLU A 104 -6.69 2.29 13.70
C GLU A 104 -7.37 2.00 12.35
N ASP A 105 -7.16 2.84 11.33
CA ASP A 105 -7.51 2.53 9.95
C ASP A 105 -6.49 1.55 9.35
N CYS A 106 -6.63 0.26 9.67
CA CYS A 106 -5.69 -0.79 9.32
C CYS A 106 -6.31 -2.06 8.73
N LEU A 107 -7.63 -2.07 8.43
CA LEU A 107 -8.33 -3.26 7.92
C LEU A 107 -8.12 -3.45 6.40
N PHE A 108 -6.86 -3.67 6.02
CA PHE A 108 -6.44 -3.88 4.64
C PHE A 108 -5.82 -5.26 4.44
N LEU A 109 -5.98 -5.80 3.24
CA LEU A 109 -5.31 -7.03 2.80
C LEU A 109 -4.52 -6.80 1.52
N ASN A 110 -3.57 -7.70 1.29
CA ASN A 110 -2.75 -7.76 0.08
C ASN A 110 -2.95 -9.13 -0.60
N VAL A 111 -3.15 -9.14 -1.91
CA VAL A 111 -3.29 -10.35 -2.74
C VAL A 111 -2.17 -10.41 -3.75
N TYR A 112 -1.52 -11.58 -3.83
CA TYR A 112 -0.46 -11.87 -4.79
C TYR A 112 -0.78 -13.18 -5.52
N THR A 113 -0.67 -13.18 -6.85
CA THR A 113 -0.95 -14.36 -7.68
C THR A 113 -0.12 -14.34 -8.96
N THR A 114 0.00 -15.46 -9.68
CA THR A 114 0.83 -15.61 -10.89
C THR A 114 -0.02 -15.96 -12.10
#